data_AF-A0A453A458-F1
#
_entry.id   AF-A0A453A458-F1
#
_cell.length_a   1.000
_cell.length_b   1.000
_cell.length_c   1.000
_cell.angle_alpha   90.00
_cell.angle_beta   90.00
_cell.angle_gamma   90.00
#
_symmetry.space_group_name_H-M   'P 1'
#
loop_
_entity.id
_entity.type
_entity.pdbx_description
1 polymer ?
#
loop_
_entity_poly.entity_id
_entity_poly.type
_entity_poly.pdbx_seq_one_letter_code
_entity_poly.pdbx_strand_id
1 'polypeptide(L)'
;SGFMPPEYIDYGKVTPKNDVFSLGVVIFYMLAGKKGYGHYRDALLRQNYSDKFIIDGVQESWKKKMEAVMGYRWDETDILGVRKCTEIAISCVHNNRDNRPSTTMIIEKLKKLDARIKEMLKEDPKPPMPLGKLTDLENNVKRKNCHNEDLGKYIVVDPSVELCFPFEPKRDIPCCLQLINKSGSFVAFNINTDPNKCRAQPNRGILAPLSNCYIILTLQAQEKVPPKMTCHDKAIVQATRVSKGFTSDKITQDFLKKSSAVDVAELPIVYVTSPQGPSN
;
A
#
# COMPACT_ATOMS: atom_id res chain seq x y z
N SER A 1 21.44 -0.53 2.81
CA SER A 1 21.61 -1.44 1.67
C SER A 1 20.30 -1.49 0.89
N GLY A 2 20.34 -1.27 -0.43
CA GLY A 2 19.13 -1.29 -1.28
C GLY A 2 18.60 -2.71 -1.49
N PHE A 3 17.33 -2.82 -1.90
CA PHE A 3 16.67 -4.10 -2.22
C PHE A 3 17.14 -4.66 -3.58
N MET A 4 18.44 -4.86 -3.73
CA MET A 4 19.10 -5.14 -5.01
C MET A 4 19.33 -6.65 -5.20
N PRO A 5 19.09 -7.20 -6.41
CA PRO A 5 19.38 -8.59 -6.73
C PRO A 5 20.89 -8.83 -6.91
N PRO A 6 21.38 -10.08 -6.78
CA PRO A 6 22.80 -10.40 -6.87
C PRO A 6 23.41 -10.00 -8.21
N GLU A 7 22.71 -10.21 -9.34
CA GLU A 7 23.24 -9.85 -10.65
C GLU A 7 23.43 -8.34 -10.87
N TYR A 8 22.72 -7.51 -10.11
CA TYR A 8 22.94 -6.07 -10.10
C TYR A 8 24.15 -5.70 -9.24
N ILE A 9 24.29 -6.33 -8.08
CA ILE A 9 25.40 -6.09 -7.15
C ILE A 9 26.72 -6.54 -7.78
N ASP A 10 26.73 -7.73 -8.38
CA ASP A 10 27.94 -8.39 -8.87
C ASP A 10 28.37 -7.86 -10.25
N TYR A 11 27.41 -7.57 -11.14
CA TYR A 11 27.68 -7.27 -12.55
C TYR A 11 27.05 -5.97 -13.06
N GLY A 12 26.36 -5.20 -12.22
CA GLY A 12 25.67 -3.98 -12.63
C GLY A 12 24.50 -4.23 -13.61
N LYS A 13 24.00 -5.46 -13.73
CA LYS A 13 23.01 -5.81 -14.76
C LYS A 13 21.62 -5.29 -14.38
N VAL A 14 21.07 -4.39 -15.19
CA VAL A 14 19.74 -3.82 -15.01
C VAL A 14 18.74 -4.49 -15.94
N THR A 15 17.67 -5.06 -15.38
CA THR A 15 16.55 -5.65 -16.13
C THR A 15 15.24 -5.43 -15.37
N PRO A 16 14.06 -5.56 -16.01
CA PRO A 16 12.77 -5.54 -15.29
C PRO A 16 12.64 -6.60 -14.19
N LYS A 17 13.47 -7.66 -14.21
CA LYS A 17 13.50 -8.70 -13.16
C LYS A 17 14.19 -8.23 -11.88
N ASN A 18 14.87 -7.09 -11.91
CA ASN A 18 15.42 -6.44 -10.73
C ASN A 18 14.28 -5.91 -9.86
N ASP A 19 13.29 -5.22 -10.46
CA ASP A 19 12.10 -4.72 -9.75
C ASP A 19 11.26 -5.87 -9.17
N VAL A 20 11.17 -6.99 -9.89
CA VAL A 20 10.51 -8.22 -9.39
C VAL A 20 11.22 -8.73 -8.13
N PHE A 21 12.55 -8.74 -8.10
CA PHE A 21 13.30 -9.13 -6.90
C PHE A 21 13.03 -8.16 -5.75
N SER A 22 13.12 -6.86 -5.99
CA SER A 22 12.86 -5.83 -4.98
C SER A 22 11.44 -5.94 -4.41
N LEU A 23 10.44 -6.20 -5.26
CA LEU A 23 9.06 -6.47 -4.85
C LEU A 23 8.98 -7.67 -3.91
N GLY A 24 9.65 -8.78 -4.23
CA GLY A 24 9.71 -9.97 -3.38
C GLY A 24 10.28 -9.66 -1.99
N VAL A 25 11.38 -8.91 -1.94
CA VAL A 25 12.01 -8.46 -0.69
C VAL A 25 11.04 -7.59 0.14
N VAL A 26 10.35 -6.65 -0.49
CA VAL A 26 9.36 -5.79 0.18
C VAL A 26 8.20 -6.61 0.73
N ILE A 27 7.68 -7.60 -0.01
CA ILE A 27 6.63 -8.50 0.48
C ILE A 27 7.09 -9.24 1.73
N PHE A 28 8.33 -9.74 1.79
CA PHE A 28 8.86 -10.35 3.01
C PHE A 28 8.86 -9.38 4.20
N TYR A 29 9.28 -8.13 4.02
CA TYR A 29 9.24 -7.13 5.10
C TYR A 29 7.81 -6.79 5.53
N MET A 30 6.87 -6.70 4.61
CA MET A 30 5.46 -6.46 4.93
C MET A 30 4.88 -7.57 5.80
N LEU A 31 5.16 -8.83 5.45
CA LEU A 31 4.59 -10.01 6.10
C LEU A 31 5.34 -10.40 7.38
N ALA A 32 6.67 -10.48 7.34
CA ALA A 32 7.50 -10.95 8.45
C ALA A 32 8.01 -9.83 9.37
N GLY A 33 7.74 -8.55 9.04
CA GLY A 33 8.17 -7.41 9.83
C GLY A 33 9.70 -7.31 9.91
N LYS A 34 10.24 -7.19 11.14
CA LYS A 34 11.69 -7.01 11.38
C LYS A 34 12.54 -8.18 10.89
N LYS A 35 12.00 -9.40 10.81
CA LYS A 35 12.74 -10.56 10.25
C LYS A 35 13.03 -10.35 8.76
N GLY A 36 12.04 -9.84 8.02
CA GLY A 36 12.16 -9.49 6.60
C GLY A 36 12.75 -10.60 5.73
N TYR A 37 13.27 -10.22 4.56
CA TYR A 37 13.93 -11.16 3.63
C TYR A 37 15.23 -11.73 4.18
N GLY A 38 16.05 -10.91 4.85
CA GLY A 38 17.38 -11.29 5.32
C GLY A 38 17.38 -12.50 6.26
N HIS A 39 16.33 -12.65 7.08
CA HIS A 39 16.17 -13.81 7.96
C HIS A 39 15.97 -15.14 7.23
N TYR A 40 15.35 -15.12 6.04
CA TYR A 40 15.06 -16.32 5.26
C TYR A 40 16.05 -16.55 4.10
N ARG A 41 16.92 -15.58 3.82
CA ARG A 41 17.85 -15.61 2.68
C ARG A 41 18.68 -16.90 2.62
N ASP A 42 19.25 -17.32 3.74
CA ASP A 42 20.11 -18.52 3.78
C ASP A 42 19.32 -19.82 3.55
N ALA A 43 18.03 -19.85 3.92
CA ALA A 43 17.15 -20.97 3.61
C ALA A 43 16.76 -20.97 2.13
N LEU A 44 16.46 -19.79 1.57
CA LEU A 44 16.12 -19.60 0.15
C LEU A 44 17.26 -19.96 -0.81
N LEU A 45 18.52 -19.83 -0.38
CA LEU A 45 19.68 -20.17 -1.19
C LEU A 45 20.03 -21.67 -1.15
N ARG A 46 19.49 -22.43 -0.19
CA ARG A 46 19.79 -23.86 -0.06
C ARG A 46 18.69 -24.70 -0.72
N GLN A 47 19.06 -25.49 -1.72
CA GLN A 47 18.12 -26.35 -2.47
C GLN A 47 17.41 -27.41 -1.60
N ASN A 48 17.96 -27.76 -0.43
CA ASN A 48 17.37 -28.77 0.47
C ASN A 48 16.38 -28.19 1.50
N TYR A 49 16.11 -26.88 1.48
CA TYR A 49 15.11 -26.29 2.37
C TYR A 49 13.73 -26.29 1.73
N SER A 50 12.72 -26.74 2.48
CA SER A 50 11.34 -26.71 2.02
C SER A 50 10.78 -25.29 2.10
N ASP A 51 10.16 -24.80 1.03
CA ASP A 51 9.35 -23.58 1.03
C ASP A 51 8.35 -23.53 2.18
N LYS A 52 7.85 -24.71 2.61
CA LYS A 52 6.94 -24.85 3.74
C LYS A 52 7.51 -24.25 5.02
N PHE A 53 8.79 -24.48 5.33
CA PHE A 53 9.42 -23.92 6.52
C PHE A 53 9.41 -22.39 6.52
N ILE A 54 9.68 -21.80 5.35
CA ILE A 54 9.69 -20.34 5.17
C ILE A 54 8.27 -19.80 5.31
N ILE A 55 7.31 -20.43 4.63
CA ILE A 55 5.88 -20.07 4.70
C ILE A 55 5.38 -20.10 6.14
N ASP A 56 5.63 -21.19 6.87
CA ASP A 56 5.20 -21.37 8.26
C ASP A 56 5.82 -20.28 9.15
N GLY A 57 7.13 -20.01 8.98
CA GLY A 57 7.83 -18.98 9.74
C GLY A 57 7.36 -17.55 9.45
N VAL A 58 7.01 -17.23 8.19
CA VAL A 58 6.44 -15.93 7.80
C VAL A 58 5.03 -15.79 8.35
N GLN A 59 4.20 -16.82 8.23
CA GLN A 59 2.85 -16.85 8.79
C GLN A 59 2.86 -16.66 10.31
N GLU A 60 3.75 -17.33 11.03
CA GLU A 60 3.87 -17.16 12.49
C GLU A 60 4.29 -15.73 12.86
N SER A 61 5.24 -15.17 12.11
CA SER A 61 5.70 -13.79 12.33
C SER A 61 4.58 -12.77 12.05
N TRP A 62 3.79 -13.02 11.00
CA TRP A 62 2.62 -12.22 10.68
C TRP A 62 1.53 -12.35 11.75
N LYS A 63 1.24 -13.56 12.24
CA LYS A 63 0.27 -13.81 13.32
C LYS A 63 0.66 -13.06 14.59
N LYS A 64 1.91 -13.19 15.03
CA LYS A 64 2.46 -12.47 16.20
C LYS A 64 2.35 -10.95 16.03
N LYS A 65 2.62 -10.44 14.82
CA LYS A 65 2.44 -9.02 14.49
C LYS A 65 0.97 -8.60 14.61
N MET A 66 0.04 -9.40 14.11
CA MET A 66 -1.39 -9.09 14.18
C MET A 66 -1.99 -9.26 15.58
N GLU A 67 -1.50 -10.20 16.38
CA GLU A 67 -1.86 -10.35 17.79
C GLU A 67 -1.43 -9.13 18.62
N ALA A 68 -0.29 -8.52 18.27
CA ALA A 68 0.15 -7.25 18.86
C ALA A 68 -0.70 -6.04 18.42
N VAL A 69 -1.42 -6.15 17.28
CA VAL A 69 -2.40 -5.16 16.84
C VAL A 69 -3.72 -5.44 17.57
N MET A 70 -3.92 -4.74 18.69
CA MET A 70 -5.08 -4.91 19.55
C MET A 70 -6.40 -4.82 18.74
N GLY A 71 -7.19 -5.89 18.79
CA GLY A 71 -8.52 -5.97 18.19
C GLY A 71 -8.57 -6.64 16.81
N TYR A 72 -7.44 -6.89 16.14
CA TYR A 72 -7.44 -7.64 14.89
C TYR A 72 -7.61 -9.14 15.17
N ARG A 73 -8.66 -9.75 14.60
CA ARG A 73 -8.88 -11.21 14.65
C ARG A 73 -8.61 -11.77 13.27
N TRP A 74 -7.40 -12.28 13.08
CA TRP A 74 -7.04 -12.95 11.83
C TRP A 74 -7.83 -14.26 11.69
N ASP A 75 -8.11 -14.64 10.44
CA ASP A 75 -8.84 -15.87 10.10
C ASP A 75 -8.22 -16.61 8.91
N GLU A 76 -8.91 -17.64 8.40
CA GLU A 76 -8.43 -18.44 7.28
C GLU A 76 -8.21 -17.63 6.00
N THR A 77 -9.01 -16.59 5.74
CA THR A 77 -8.83 -15.73 4.55
C THR A 77 -7.53 -14.95 4.62
N ASP A 78 -7.18 -14.46 5.82
CA ASP A 78 -5.93 -13.75 6.02
C ASP A 78 -4.73 -14.69 5.92
N ILE A 79 -4.82 -15.86 6.55
CA ILE A 79 -3.76 -16.88 6.50
C ILE A 79 -3.54 -17.38 5.07
N LEU A 80 -4.61 -17.51 4.28
CA LEU A 80 -4.54 -17.81 2.85
C LEU A 80 -3.80 -16.70 2.09
N GLY A 81 -4.15 -15.43 2.35
CA GLY A 81 -3.50 -14.27 1.74
C GLY A 81 -2.02 -14.22 2.05
N VAL A 82 -1.64 -14.35 3.32
CA VAL A 82 -0.24 -14.36 3.78
C VAL A 82 0.53 -15.50 3.13
N ARG A 83 -0.03 -16.72 3.10
CA ARG A 83 0.59 -17.87 2.45
C ARG A 83 0.88 -17.57 0.97
N LYS A 84 -0.13 -17.12 0.23
CA LYS A 84 -0.01 -16.91 -1.21
C LYS A 84 0.95 -15.77 -1.55
N CYS A 85 0.92 -14.68 -0.78
CA CYS A 85 1.88 -13.60 -0.91
C CYS A 85 3.31 -14.05 -0.57
N THR A 86 3.48 -14.96 0.39
CA THR A 86 4.80 -15.54 0.71
C THR A 86 5.33 -16.40 -0.44
N GLU A 87 4.50 -17.27 -1.03
CA GLU A 87 4.87 -18.06 -2.21
C GLU A 87 5.28 -17.17 -3.41
N ILE A 88 4.56 -16.07 -3.62
CA ILE A 88 4.92 -15.06 -4.63
C ILE A 88 6.28 -14.44 -4.28
N ALA A 89 6.48 -14.04 -3.03
CA ALA A 89 7.74 -13.44 -2.58
C ALA A 89 8.94 -14.39 -2.78
N ILE A 90 8.80 -15.67 -2.40
CA ILE A 90 9.80 -16.73 -2.63
C ILE A 90 10.15 -16.81 -4.12
N SER A 91 9.13 -16.87 -4.99
CA SER A 91 9.33 -16.93 -6.45
C SER A 91 10.04 -15.66 -6.98
N CYS A 92 9.72 -14.49 -6.43
CA CYS A 92 10.27 -13.21 -6.85
C CYS A 92 11.76 -13.05 -6.48
N VAL A 93 12.19 -13.61 -5.36
CA VAL A 93 13.57 -13.52 -4.87
C VAL A 93 14.46 -14.69 -5.31
N HIS A 94 13.99 -15.49 -6.27
CA HIS A 94 14.74 -16.64 -6.77
C HIS A 94 16.13 -16.21 -7.29
N ASN A 95 17.17 -16.96 -6.93
CA ASN A 95 18.56 -16.62 -7.25
C ASN A 95 18.79 -16.56 -8.77
N ASN A 96 18.36 -17.60 -9.50
CA ASN A 96 18.29 -17.54 -10.96
C ASN A 96 17.18 -16.55 -11.39
N ARG A 97 17.60 -15.45 -12.04
CA ARG A 97 16.72 -14.40 -12.56
C ARG A 97 15.63 -14.93 -13.48
N ASP A 98 15.94 -15.93 -14.30
CA ASP A 98 15.02 -16.40 -15.34
C ASP A 98 13.89 -17.26 -14.75
N ASN A 99 14.08 -17.77 -13.53
CA ASN A 99 13.03 -18.47 -12.76
C ASN A 99 12.08 -17.50 -12.04
N ARG A 100 12.43 -16.20 -11.94
CA ARG A 100 11.53 -15.22 -11.32
C ARG A 100 10.31 -15.02 -12.23
N PRO A 101 9.09 -14.86 -11.67
CA PRO A 101 7.88 -14.68 -12.47
C PRO A 101 7.92 -13.35 -13.25
N SER A 102 7.07 -13.21 -14.27
CA SER A 102 6.77 -11.89 -14.86
C SER A 102 5.78 -11.13 -13.96
N THR A 103 5.77 -9.81 -14.06
CA THR A 103 4.77 -8.98 -13.36
C THR A 103 3.34 -9.39 -13.70
N THR A 104 3.08 -9.75 -14.96
CA THR A 104 1.77 -10.28 -15.40
C THR A 104 1.38 -11.54 -14.63
N MET A 105 2.28 -12.51 -14.48
CA MET A 105 2.02 -13.73 -13.71
C MET A 105 1.77 -13.42 -12.22
N ILE A 106 2.46 -12.42 -11.65
CA ILE A 106 2.22 -11.98 -10.27
C ILE A 106 0.81 -11.41 -10.14
N ILE A 107 0.41 -10.51 -11.04
CA ILE A 107 -0.92 -9.90 -11.06
C ILE A 107 -2.01 -10.97 -11.21
N GLU A 108 -1.82 -11.96 -12.09
CA GLU A 108 -2.76 -13.06 -12.26
C GLU A 108 -2.92 -13.91 -11.00
N LYS A 109 -1.82 -14.24 -10.31
CA LYS A 109 -1.85 -14.94 -9.03
C LYS A 109 -2.61 -14.14 -7.96
N LEU A 110 -2.39 -12.83 -7.91
CA LEU A 110 -3.10 -11.93 -6.97
C LEU A 110 -4.59 -11.79 -7.30
N LYS A 111 -4.96 -11.67 -8.58
CA LYS A 111 -6.36 -11.64 -9.02
C LYS A 111 -7.10 -12.93 -8.66
N LYS A 112 -6.45 -14.08 -8.87
CA LYS A 112 -7.00 -15.39 -8.48
C LYS A 112 -7.20 -15.50 -6.97
N LEU A 113 -6.24 -15.00 -6.19
CA LEU A 113 -6.34 -14.94 -4.74
C LEU A 113 -7.52 -14.04 -4.30
N ASP A 114 -7.63 -12.84 -4.86
CA ASP A 114 -8.71 -11.90 -4.55
C ASP A 114 -10.09 -12.49 -4.88
N ALA A 115 -10.24 -13.13 -6.04
CA ALA A 115 -11.47 -13.84 -6.39
C ALA A 115 -11.81 -14.94 -5.37
N ARG A 116 -10.82 -15.73 -4.95
CA ARG A 116 -11.00 -16.81 -3.97
C ARG A 116 -11.39 -16.27 -2.59
N ILE A 117 -10.75 -15.20 -2.12
CA ILE A 117 -11.09 -14.56 -0.85
C ILE A 117 -12.52 -14.00 -0.91
N LYS A 118 -12.92 -13.39 -2.03
CA LYS A 118 -14.29 -12.90 -2.23
C LYS A 118 -15.33 -14.02 -2.20
N GLU A 119 -15.01 -15.21 -2.70
CA GLU A 119 -15.88 -16.39 -2.58
C GLU A 119 -16.02 -16.82 -1.12
N MET A 120 -14.90 -16.99 -0.41
CA MET A 120 -14.91 -17.38 1.01
C MET A 120 -15.70 -16.40 1.88
N LEU A 121 -15.55 -15.10 1.64
CA LEU A 121 -16.28 -14.06 2.39
C LEU A 121 -17.78 -13.99 2.07
N LYS A 122 -18.24 -14.59 0.97
CA LYS A 122 -19.68 -14.74 0.70
C LYS A 122 -20.27 -15.89 1.50
N GLU A 123 -19.49 -16.96 1.71
CA GLU A 123 -19.91 -18.15 2.46
C GLU A 123 -19.90 -17.88 3.96
N ASP A 124 -18.84 -17.24 4.47
CA ASP A 124 -18.70 -16.86 5.88
C ASP A 124 -18.21 -15.41 6.01
N PRO A 125 -19.13 -14.42 6.09
CA PRO A 125 -18.77 -13.02 6.20
C PRO A 125 -18.06 -12.72 7.52
N LYS A 126 -16.88 -12.08 7.45
CA LYS A 126 -16.15 -11.62 8.63
C LYS A 126 -17.09 -10.81 9.56
N PRO A 127 -17.12 -11.13 10.87
CA PRO A 127 -17.97 -10.40 11.80
C PRO A 127 -17.56 -8.92 11.81
N PRO A 128 -18.53 -7.98 11.84
CA PRO A 128 -18.21 -6.57 11.98
C PRO A 128 -17.43 -6.37 13.28
N MET A 129 -16.28 -5.69 13.18
CA MET A 129 -15.37 -5.44 14.30
C MET A 129 -16.15 -4.91 15.52
N PRO A 130 -16.02 -5.53 16.72
CA PRO A 130 -16.80 -5.12 17.89
C PRO A 130 -16.48 -3.69 18.32
N LEU A 131 -17.49 -2.81 18.30
CA LEU A 131 -17.37 -1.37 18.55
C LEU A 131 -16.82 -1.05 19.95
N GLY A 132 -17.10 -1.90 20.95
CA GLY A 132 -16.65 -1.71 22.34
C GLY A 132 -15.16 -1.89 22.59
N LYS A 133 -14.40 -2.45 21.64
CA LYS A 133 -12.92 -2.57 21.75
C LYS A 133 -12.17 -1.40 21.10
N LEU A 134 -12.88 -0.57 20.34
CA LEU A 134 -12.32 0.61 19.71
C LEU A 134 -12.06 1.71 20.75
N THR A 135 -12.93 1.82 21.75
CA THR A 135 -12.79 2.68 22.92
C THR A 135 -11.60 2.30 23.82
N ASP A 136 -11.30 1.00 23.95
CA ASP A 136 -10.13 0.53 24.72
C ASP A 136 -8.81 0.81 23.99
N LEU A 137 -8.84 0.77 22.67
CA LEU A 137 -7.72 1.18 21.83
C LEU A 137 -7.52 2.71 21.88
N GLU A 138 -8.59 3.50 21.84
CA GLU A 138 -8.55 4.96 22.03
C GLU A 138 -7.90 5.31 23.38
N ASN A 139 -8.23 4.57 24.44
CA ASN A 139 -7.67 4.80 25.78
C ASN A 139 -6.21 4.35 25.92
N ASN A 140 -5.77 3.30 25.20
CA ASN A 140 -4.37 2.86 25.20
C ASN A 140 -3.47 3.68 24.28
N VAL A 141 -3.97 4.15 23.13
CA VAL A 141 -3.27 5.10 22.26
C VAL A 141 -3.06 6.43 22.97
N LYS A 142 -4.06 6.92 23.72
CA LYS A 142 -3.92 8.09 24.60
C LYS A 142 -2.86 7.92 25.70
N ARG A 143 -2.61 6.70 26.18
CA ARG A 143 -1.63 6.43 27.26
C ARG A 143 -0.21 6.19 26.77
N LYS A 144 0.00 5.78 25.51
CA LYS A 144 1.33 5.48 24.96
C LYS A 144 1.93 6.59 24.07
N ASN A 145 1.14 7.55 23.60
CA ASN A 145 1.62 8.70 22.84
C ASN A 145 1.63 9.99 23.69
N CYS A 146 2.30 9.95 24.83
CA CYS A 146 2.67 11.14 25.59
C CYS A 146 3.96 11.75 25.00
N HIS A 147 3.92 12.12 23.72
CA HIS A 147 4.77 13.16 23.16
C HIS A 147 3.94 13.90 22.12
N ASN A 148 3.70 15.18 22.40
CA ASN A 148 2.91 16.11 21.59
C ASN A 148 3.33 16.07 20.12
N GLU A 149 2.36 15.80 19.22
CA GLU A 149 2.04 16.65 18.07
C GLU A 149 0.77 16.13 17.37
N ASP A 150 -0.13 17.07 17.07
CA ASP A 150 -1.29 16.94 16.16
C ASP A 150 -2.56 16.19 16.66
N LEU A 151 -3.15 16.65 17.76
CA LEU A 151 -4.49 16.22 18.21
C LEU A 151 -5.64 16.49 17.21
N GLY A 152 -5.38 17.22 16.11
CA GLY A 152 -6.39 17.64 15.13
C GLY A 152 -6.55 16.71 13.92
N LYS A 153 -5.48 16.03 13.49
CA LYS A 153 -5.48 15.21 12.28
C LYS A 153 -5.68 13.74 12.57
N TYR A 154 -6.61 13.12 11.86
CA TYR A 154 -6.94 11.70 12.02
C TYR A 154 -6.70 10.88 10.75
N ILE A 155 -6.34 11.53 9.64
CA ILE A 155 -5.74 10.86 8.50
C ILE A 155 -4.25 11.17 8.40
N VAL A 156 -3.50 10.20 7.88
CA VAL A 156 -2.12 10.39 7.45
C VAL A 156 -2.02 10.00 5.99
N VAL A 157 -1.28 10.80 5.24
CA VAL A 157 -1.07 10.63 3.81
C VAL A 157 0.41 10.36 3.57
N ASP A 158 0.72 9.33 2.79
CA ASP A 158 2.09 8.98 2.41
C ASP A 158 2.19 8.77 0.89
N PRO A 159 3.01 9.53 0.16
CA PRO A 159 3.89 10.60 0.66
C PRO A 159 3.13 11.78 1.24
N SER A 160 3.72 12.43 2.26
CA SER A 160 3.11 13.56 2.99
C SER A 160 3.50 14.94 2.47
N VAL A 161 4.51 15.02 1.61
CA VAL A 161 5.10 16.29 1.13
C VAL A 161 4.60 16.64 -0.26
N GLU A 162 4.82 15.75 -1.23
CA GLU A 162 4.53 15.97 -2.65
C GLU A 162 4.34 14.65 -3.39
N LEU A 163 3.69 14.72 -4.55
CA LEU A 163 3.53 13.60 -5.48
C LEU A 163 4.50 13.76 -6.65
N CYS A 164 5.51 12.90 -6.70
CA CYS A 164 6.49 12.91 -7.78
C CYS A 164 6.04 12.02 -8.94
N PHE A 165 6.10 12.55 -10.16
CA PHE A 165 5.84 11.82 -11.39
C PHE A 165 7.07 11.88 -12.30
N PRO A 166 7.66 10.74 -12.69
CA PRO A 166 8.71 10.71 -13.71
C PRO A 166 8.09 11.09 -15.06
N PHE A 167 8.25 12.35 -15.46
CA PHE A 167 7.52 12.88 -16.61
C PHE A 167 8.02 12.26 -17.92
N GLU A 168 7.09 11.69 -18.67
CA GLU A 168 7.29 11.13 -20.01
C GLU A 168 6.17 11.64 -20.92
N PRO A 169 6.49 12.33 -22.04
CA PRO A 169 5.47 12.81 -22.95
C PRO A 169 4.70 11.63 -23.58
N LYS A 170 3.42 11.84 -23.84
CA LYS A 170 2.50 10.87 -24.48
C LYS A 170 2.30 9.56 -23.70
N ARG A 171 2.54 9.57 -22.38
CA ARG A 171 2.32 8.41 -21.51
C ARG A 171 1.55 8.79 -20.27
N ASP A 172 0.65 7.88 -19.88
CA ASP A 172 0.04 7.92 -18.56
C ASP A 172 1.03 7.41 -17.53
N ILE A 173 1.20 8.15 -16.43
CA ILE A 173 2.22 7.88 -15.41
C ILE A 173 1.52 7.73 -14.07
N PRO A 174 1.51 6.53 -13.46
CA PRO A 174 0.90 6.32 -12.15
C PRO A 174 1.86 6.67 -11.01
N CYS A 175 1.31 7.18 -9.92
CA CYS A 175 1.93 7.36 -8.62
C CYS A 175 1.00 6.80 -7.53
N CYS A 176 1.58 6.20 -6.49
CA CYS A 176 0.82 5.58 -5.41
C CYS A 176 0.79 6.51 -4.19
N LEU A 177 -0.40 6.67 -3.63
CA LEU A 177 -0.65 7.41 -2.40
C LEU A 177 -1.31 6.48 -1.38
N GLN A 178 -0.71 6.34 -0.21
CA GLN A 178 -1.32 5.64 0.91
C GLN A 178 -2.10 6.62 1.79
N LEU A 179 -3.37 6.32 2.03
CA LEU A 179 -4.21 7.06 2.97
C LEU A 179 -4.49 6.19 4.19
N ILE A 180 -4.11 6.66 5.38
CA ILE A 180 -4.16 5.91 6.63
C ILE A 180 -5.13 6.60 7.58
N ASN A 181 -6.15 5.88 8.04
CA ASN A 181 -7.03 6.33 9.11
C ASN A 181 -6.44 5.92 10.46
N LYS A 182 -5.97 6.88 11.26
CA LYS A 182 -5.45 6.62 12.61
C LYS A 182 -6.53 6.70 13.70
N SER A 183 -7.77 7.04 13.35
CA SER A 183 -8.87 7.16 14.32
C SER A 183 -9.57 5.85 14.61
N GLY A 184 -10.25 5.84 15.76
CA GLY A 184 -11.28 4.87 16.13
C GLY A 184 -12.64 5.13 15.47
N SER A 185 -12.71 5.81 14.33
CA SER A 185 -13.99 6.10 13.65
C SER A 185 -13.89 5.78 12.16
N PHE A 186 -15.04 5.58 11.52
CA PHE A 186 -15.08 5.53 10.06
C PHE A 186 -14.79 6.92 9.52
N VAL A 187 -14.02 6.97 8.43
CA VAL A 187 -13.63 8.23 7.79
C VAL A 187 -14.04 8.18 6.32
N ALA A 188 -14.85 9.13 5.89
CA ALA A 188 -15.10 9.37 4.47
C ALA A 188 -13.99 10.26 3.92
N PHE A 189 -13.41 9.86 2.79
CA PHE A 189 -12.40 10.65 2.09
C PHE A 189 -12.84 10.98 0.67
N ASN A 190 -12.29 12.07 0.14
CA ASN A 190 -12.42 12.49 -1.24
C ASN A 190 -11.13 13.16 -1.69
N ILE A 191 -10.74 12.94 -2.94
CA ILE A 191 -9.53 13.45 -3.55
C ILE A 191 -9.91 14.29 -4.75
N ASN A 192 -9.58 15.57 -4.65
CA ASN A 192 -9.77 16.54 -5.71
C ASN A 192 -8.43 16.75 -6.42
N THR A 193 -8.46 16.65 -7.74
CA THR A 193 -7.35 16.87 -8.66
C THR A 193 -7.89 17.59 -9.89
N ASP A 194 -7.02 18.20 -10.72
CA ASP A 194 -7.41 18.63 -12.06
C ASP A 194 -7.69 17.38 -12.92
N PRO A 195 -8.95 17.08 -13.27
CA PRO A 195 -9.32 15.83 -13.95
C PRO A 195 -8.75 15.71 -15.36
N ASN A 196 -8.32 16.82 -15.98
CA ASN A 196 -7.69 16.82 -17.29
C ASN A 196 -6.20 16.44 -17.22
N LYS A 197 -5.60 16.53 -16.02
CA LYS A 197 -4.17 16.28 -15.82
C LYS A 197 -3.89 15.06 -14.97
N CYS A 198 -4.64 14.85 -13.89
CA CYS A 198 -4.39 13.76 -12.95
C CYS A 198 -5.71 13.15 -12.50
N ARG A 199 -5.78 11.82 -12.48
CA ARG A 199 -6.97 11.07 -12.03
C ARG A 199 -6.61 10.18 -10.85
N ALA A 200 -7.37 10.27 -9.76
CA ALA A 200 -7.22 9.39 -8.60
C ALA A 200 -8.20 8.21 -8.67
N GLN A 201 -7.72 7.01 -8.33
CA GLN A 201 -8.56 5.82 -8.22
C GLN A 201 -8.21 4.98 -6.98
N PRO A 202 -9.15 4.79 -6.02
CA PRO A 202 -10.44 5.48 -5.93
C PRO A 202 -10.25 6.99 -5.62
N ASN A 203 -11.08 7.87 -6.19
CA ASN A 203 -11.09 9.29 -5.84
C ASN A 203 -11.92 9.62 -4.60
N ARG A 204 -12.76 8.69 -4.13
CA ARG A 204 -13.53 8.81 -2.89
C ARG A 204 -13.77 7.45 -2.28
N GLY A 205 -14.00 7.40 -0.97
CA GLY A 205 -14.29 6.14 -0.30
C GLY A 205 -14.45 6.27 1.21
N ILE A 206 -14.61 5.13 1.86
CA ILE A 206 -14.71 5.01 3.31
C ILE A 206 -13.52 4.21 3.82
N LEU A 207 -12.81 4.74 4.80
CA LEU A 207 -11.81 4.03 5.57
C LEU A 207 -12.42 3.53 6.87
N ALA A 208 -12.25 2.23 7.13
CA ALA A 208 -12.54 1.67 8.44
C ALA A 208 -11.58 2.26 9.49
N PRO A 209 -11.95 2.22 10.79
CA PRO A 209 -11.03 2.58 11.86
C PRO A 209 -9.70 1.84 11.73
N LEU A 210 -8.58 2.55 11.91
CA LEU A 210 -7.22 1.98 11.93
C LEU A 210 -6.81 1.24 10.65
N SER A 211 -7.49 1.52 9.54
CA SER A 211 -7.22 0.93 8.24
C SER A 211 -6.43 1.88 7.36
N ASN A 212 -5.93 1.37 6.24
CA ASN A 212 -5.36 2.18 5.17
C ASN A 212 -5.93 1.75 3.83
N CYS A 213 -5.81 2.61 2.83
CA CYS A 213 -6.03 2.27 1.44
C CYS A 213 -4.90 2.84 0.56
N TYR A 214 -4.70 2.21 -0.59
CA TYR A 214 -3.82 2.72 -1.63
C TYR A 214 -4.66 3.35 -2.73
N ILE A 215 -4.21 4.51 -3.18
CA ILE A 215 -4.87 5.33 -4.18
C ILE A 215 -3.86 5.52 -5.30
N ILE A 216 -4.24 5.13 -6.51
CA ILE A 216 -3.40 5.33 -7.68
C ILE A 216 -3.79 6.66 -8.30
N LEU A 217 -2.87 7.63 -8.29
CA LEU A 217 -2.99 8.88 -9.03
C LEU A 217 -2.28 8.70 -10.37
N THR A 218 -3.01 8.85 -11.47
CA THR A 218 -2.48 8.71 -12.83
C THR A 218 -2.40 10.09 -13.46
N LEU A 219 -1.17 10.57 -13.69
CA LEU A 219 -0.92 11.73 -14.54
C LEU A 219 -1.23 11.33 -15.98
N GLN A 220 -2.14 12.06 -16.62
CA GLN A 220 -2.58 11.80 -18.00
C GLN A 220 -1.50 12.22 -19.00
N ALA A 221 -1.42 11.47 -20.10
CA ALA A 221 -0.51 11.72 -21.20
C ALA A 221 -0.58 13.18 -21.69
N GLN A 222 0.57 13.86 -21.64
CA GLN A 222 0.71 15.22 -22.18
C GLN A 222 1.47 15.17 -23.51
N GLU A 223 0.97 15.90 -24.51
CA GLU A 223 1.56 15.95 -25.86
C GLU A 223 2.93 16.65 -25.89
N LYS A 224 3.09 17.67 -25.06
CA LYS A 224 4.29 18.54 -25.03
C LYS A 224 4.97 18.46 -23.69
N VAL A 225 6.29 18.61 -23.69
CA VAL A 225 7.08 18.79 -22.47
C VAL A 225 6.74 20.17 -21.88
N PRO A 226 6.30 20.25 -20.61
CA PRO A 226 6.03 21.52 -19.95
C PRO A 226 7.27 22.42 -19.92
N PRO A 227 7.15 23.73 -20.20
CA PRO A 227 8.24 24.67 -20.02
C PRO A 227 8.78 24.57 -18.58
N LYS A 228 10.10 24.43 -18.45
CA LYS A 228 10.82 24.30 -17.17
C LYS A 228 10.51 23.04 -16.34
N MET A 229 9.80 22.04 -16.88
CA MET A 229 9.38 20.83 -16.14
C MET A 229 8.67 21.14 -14.81
N THR A 230 7.87 22.21 -14.76
CA THR A 230 7.11 22.57 -13.55
C THR A 230 5.63 22.22 -13.68
N CYS A 231 5.02 21.75 -12.58
CA CYS A 231 3.59 21.58 -12.43
C CYS A 231 3.11 22.44 -11.24
N HIS A 232 1.99 23.14 -11.41
CA HIS A 232 1.41 23.99 -10.35
C HIS A 232 0.15 23.37 -9.75
N ASP A 233 -0.24 22.19 -10.22
CA ASP A 233 -1.42 21.50 -9.75
C ASP A 233 -1.13 20.78 -8.43
N LYS A 234 -2.20 20.51 -7.67
CA LYS A 234 -2.13 19.80 -6.40
C LYS A 234 -3.20 18.73 -6.35
N ALA A 235 -2.92 17.64 -5.64
CA ALA A 235 -3.94 16.73 -5.15
C ALA A 235 -4.38 17.18 -3.75
N ILE A 236 -5.68 17.36 -3.56
CA ILE A 236 -6.25 17.76 -2.26
C ILE A 236 -7.04 16.58 -1.71
N VAL A 237 -6.55 16.00 -0.62
CA VAL A 237 -7.24 14.95 0.14
C VAL A 237 -8.06 15.63 1.23
N GLN A 238 -9.36 15.38 1.24
CA GLN A 238 -10.27 15.83 2.29
C GLN A 238 -10.86 14.61 2.98
N ALA A 239 -10.91 14.64 4.31
CA ALA A 239 -11.44 13.57 5.11
C ALA A 239 -12.35 14.09 6.23
N THR A 240 -13.44 13.38 6.48
CA THR A 240 -14.35 13.67 7.59
C THR A 240 -14.75 12.39 8.31
N ARG A 241 -14.90 12.44 9.64
CA ARG A 241 -15.49 11.32 10.39
C ARG A 241 -16.95 11.11 9.99
N VAL A 242 -17.37 9.86 9.92
CA VAL A 242 -18.73 9.46 9.58
C VAL A 242 -19.24 8.34 10.49
N SER A 243 -20.55 8.20 10.58
CA SER A 243 -21.20 7.14 11.37
C SER A 243 -21.08 5.77 10.70
N LYS A 244 -21.22 4.71 11.51
CA LYS A 244 -21.29 3.33 11.03
C LYS A 244 -22.55 3.16 10.16
N GLY A 245 -22.37 2.74 8.91
CA GLY A 245 -23.44 2.65 7.90
C GLY A 245 -23.49 3.80 6.89
N PHE A 246 -22.57 4.77 7.00
CA PHE A 246 -22.35 5.75 5.95
C PHE A 246 -21.69 5.07 4.73
N THR A 247 -22.22 5.34 3.54
CA THR A 247 -21.83 4.68 2.30
C THR A 247 -21.19 5.67 1.33
N SER A 248 -20.35 5.18 0.41
CA SER A 248 -19.54 6.03 -0.47
C SER A 248 -20.37 6.85 -1.47
N ASP A 249 -21.58 6.43 -1.80
CA ASP A 249 -22.57 7.16 -2.62
C ASP A 249 -23.05 8.46 -1.95
N LYS A 250 -23.02 8.53 -0.62
CA LYS A 250 -23.40 9.72 0.15
C LYS A 250 -22.28 10.75 0.24
N ILE A 251 -21.07 10.43 -0.24
CA ILE A 251 -19.94 11.37 -0.28
C ILE A 251 -20.15 12.33 -1.45
N THR A 252 -20.69 13.51 -1.15
CA THR A 252 -20.79 14.64 -2.08
C THR A 252 -19.76 15.72 -1.74
N GLN A 253 -19.40 16.57 -2.72
CA GLN A 253 -18.55 17.73 -2.44
C GLN A 253 -19.18 18.66 -1.38
N ASP A 254 -20.50 18.78 -1.40
CA ASP A 254 -21.25 19.59 -0.43
C ASP A 254 -21.21 19.00 0.98
N PHE A 255 -21.24 17.67 1.11
CA PHE A 255 -21.13 17.00 2.41
C PHE A 255 -19.81 17.33 3.10
N LEU A 256 -18.70 17.32 2.36
CA LEU A 256 -17.38 17.64 2.89
C LEU A 256 -17.26 19.14 3.19
N LYS A 257 -17.74 20.02 2.30
CA LYS A 257 -17.71 21.48 2.54
C LYS A 257 -18.55 21.90 3.76
N LYS A 258 -19.62 21.17 4.08
CA LYS A 258 -20.52 21.45 5.22
C LYS A 258 -20.06 20.82 6.53
N SER A 259 -19.07 19.93 6.51
CA SER A 259 -18.55 19.33 7.74
C SER A 259 -17.72 20.34 8.51
N SER A 260 -17.98 20.49 9.81
CA SER A 260 -17.27 21.42 10.68
C SER A 260 -15.87 20.97 11.06
N ALA A 261 -15.51 19.71 10.82
CA ALA A 261 -14.22 19.12 11.15
C ALA A 261 -13.68 18.27 10.01
N VAL A 262 -13.17 18.93 8.96
CA VAL A 262 -12.52 18.29 7.80
C VAL A 262 -11.02 18.32 7.98
N ASP A 263 -10.40 17.14 7.95
CA ASP A 263 -8.96 17.01 7.84
C ASP A 263 -8.56 17.17 6.36
N VAL A 264 -7.55 17.99 6.08
CA VAL A 264 -7.13 18.34 4.73
C VAL A 264 -5.62 18.14 4.58
N ALA A 265 -5.24 17.46 3.50
CA ALA A 265 -3.86 17.34 3.05
C ALA A 265 -3.75 17.83 1.59
N GLU A 266 -2.85 18.78 1.35
CA GLU A 266 -2.53 19.26 0.01
C GLU A 266 -1.18 18.71 -0.41
N LEU A 267 -1.12 18.09 -1.58
CA LEU A 267 0.08 17.49 -2.14
C LEU A 267 0.37 18.13 -3.50
N PRO A 268 1.40 18.97 -3.61
CA PRO A 268 1.90 19.46 -4.89
C PRO A 268 2.27 18.30 -5.82
N ILE A 269 1.95 18.44 -7.10
CA ILE A 269 2.43 17.52 -8.14
C ILE A 269 3.77 18.05 -8.65
N VAL A 270 4.78 17.19 -8.67
CA VAL A 270 6.14 17.55 -9.13
C VAL A 270 6.57 16.61 -10.24
N TYR A 271 7.07 17.19 -11.34
CA TYR A 271 7.69 16.42 -12.41
C TYR A 271 9.15 16.17 -12.08
N VAL A 272 9.55 14.91 -12.13
CA VAL A 272 10.96 14.50 -12.00
C VAL A 272 11.46 13.93 -13.32
N THR A 273 12.76 14.03 -13.56
CA THR A 273 13.38 13.38 -14.72
C THR A 273 13.29 11.86 -14.56
N SER A 274 12.84 11.16 -15.61
CA SER A 274 12.89 9.70 -15.65
C SER A 274 14.36 9.26 -15.47
N PRO A 275 14.67 8.29 -14.59
CA PRO A 275 16.04 7.83 -14.40
C PRO A 275 16.57 7.32 -15.74
N GLN A 276 17.57 8.02 -16.30
CA GLN A 276 18.23 7.59 -17.52
C GLN A 276 18.93 6.26 -17.23
N GLY A 277 18.55 5.20 -17.93
CA GLY A 277 19.38 4.00 -18.03
C GLY A 277 20.74 4.38 -18.62
N PRO A 278 21.83 3.64 -18.30
CA PRO A 278 23.15 4.00 -18.78
C PRO A 278 23.14 4.08 -20.31
N SER A 279 23.69 5.19 -20.81
CA SER A 279 24.02 5.37 -22.22
C SER A 279 24.85 4.16 -22.68
N ASN A 280 24.39 3.52 -23.77
CA ASN A 280 25.02 2.34 -24.38
C ASN A 280 26.54 2.41 -24.48
#